data_AF-A0AAE3PLC4-F1
#
_entry.id   AF-A0AAE3PLC4-F1
#
_cell.length_a   1.000
_cell.length_b   1.000
_cell.length_c   1.000
_cell.angle_alpha   90.00
_cell.angle_beta   90.00
_cell.angle_gamma   90.00
#
_symmetry.space_group_name_H-M   'P 1'
#
loop_
_entity.id
_entity.type
_entity.pdbx_description
1 polymer ?
#
loop_
_entity_poly.entity_id
_entity_poly.type
_entity_poly.pdbx_seq_one_letter_code
_entity_poly.pdbx_strand_id
1 'polypeptide(L)'
;MRNSVDETGACGKCASEISIEATKCPDCGYEPSTVSVIGRSIMMVIGLLLTGTIIGAVIGIPLLYLGYKSHEYHKTLKPTNTDPEDTISFRELIEF
;
A
#
# COMPACT_ATOMS: atom_id res chain seq x y z
N MET A 1 34.67 11.99 21.80
CA MET A 1 33.96 12.10 23.10
C MET A 1 32.53 11.64 22.84
N ARG A 2 32.08 10.55 23.48
CA ARG A 2 30.71 10.00 23.34
C ARG A 2 29.76 10.91 24.14
N ASN A 3 28.72 11.44 23.50
CA ASN A 3 27.64 12.17 24.17
C ASN A 3 26.34 11.36 23.91
N SER A 4 26.07 10.37 24.74
CA SER A 4 24.72 9.79 24.84
C SER A 4 23.88 10.82 25.58
N VAL A 5 23.11 11.59 24.84
CA VAL A 5 22.01 12.36 25.42
C VAL A 5 20.99 11.31 25.83
N ASP A 6 21.10 10.83 27.07
CA ASP A 6 20.07 9.98 27.66
C ASP A 6 18.78 10.80 27.67
N GLU A 7 17.90 10.53 26.71
CA GLU A 7 16.65 11.26 26.58
C GLU A 7 15.82 10.98 27.84
N THR A 8 15.66 12.01 28.68
CA THR A 8 14.82 11.95 29.87
C THR A 8 13.46 12.59 29.59
N GLY A 9 12.39 11.90 29.97
CA GLY A 9 11.01 12.36 29.87
C GLY A 9 10.36 12.45 31.26
N ALA A 10 9.41 13.35 31.43
CA ALA A 10 8.66 13.45 32.69
C ALA A 10 7.72 12.24 32.85
N CYS A 11 7.72 11.62 34.03
CA CYS A 11 6.77 10.59 34.37
C CYS A 11 5.35 11.15 34.43
N GLY A 12 4.41 10.57 33.67
CA GLY A 12 3.02 11.03 33.61
C GLY A 12 2.23 10.97 34.93
N LYS A 13 2.78 10.35 35.99
CA LYS A 13 2.11 10.21 37.29
C LYS A 13 2.71 11.08 38.39
N CYS A 14 4.04 11.08 38.54
CA CYS A 14 4.73 11.84 39.59
C CYS A 14 5.52 13.05 39.07
N ALA A 15 5.50 13.29 37.76
CA ALA A 15 6.28 14.34 37.08
C ALA A 15 7.80 14.26 37.32
N SER A 16 8.30 13.16 37.89
CA SER A 16 9.74 12.93 38.06
C SER A 16 10.41 12.73 36.70
N GLU A 17 11.61 13.28 36.52
CA GLU A 17 12.40 13.07 35.30
C GLU A 17 12.93 11.64 35.28
N ILE A 18 12.48 10.85 34.30
CA ILE A 18 12.88 9.46 34.12
C ILE A 18 13.48 9.28 32.73
N SER A 19 14.40 8.34 32.55
CA SER A 19 14.84 7.96 31.20
C SER A 19 13.63 7.48 30.40
N ILE A 20 13.49 7.92 29.13
CA ILE A 20 12.41 7.45 28.25
C ILE A 20 12.52 5.94 27.97
N GLU A 21 13.70 5.36 28.19
CA GLU A 21 13.98 3.93 28.06
C GLU A 21 13.57 3.17 29.34
N ALA A 22 13.30 3.87 30.44
CA ALA A 22 12.92 3.25 31.69
C ALA A 22 11.52 2.64 31.55
N THR A 23 11.47 1.30 31.58
CA THR A 23 10.21 0.53 31.53
C THR A 23 9.28 0.89 32.69
N LYS A 24 9.83 1.33 33.83
CA LYS A 24 9.11 1.72 35.04
C LYS A 24 9.70 2.99 35.64
N CYS A 25 8.85 3.86 36.18
CA CYS A 25 9.29 4.99 36.97
C CYS A 25 9.87 4.50 38.32
N PRO A 26 11.13 4.85 38.67
CA PRO A 26 11.75 4.41 39.93
C PRO A 26 11.11 5.05 41.16
N ASP A 27 10.54 6.25 41.05
CA ASP A 27 9.95 6.98 42.18
C ASP A 27 8.54 6.49 42.54
N CYS A 28 7.70 6.19 41.54
CA CYS A 28 6.30 5.86 41.77
C CYS A 28 5.87 4.47 41.30
N GLY A 29 6.79 3.69 40.71
CA GLY A 29 6.51 2.35 40.18
C GLY A 29 5.54 2.32 39.00
N TYR A 30 5.20 3.48 38.42
CA TYR A 30 4.31 3.57 37.27
C TYR A 30 5.01 3.06 36.02
N GLU A 31 4.44 2.02 35.42
CA GLU A 31 4.89 1.44 34.16
C GLU A 31 4.11 2.14 33.03
N PRO A 32 4.70 3.09 32.27
CA PRO A 32 4.07 3.57 31.06
C PRO A 32 4.04 2.39 30.09
N SER A 33 2.89 1.72 30.02
CA SER A 33 2.70 0.58 29.14
C SER A 33 3.13 0.98 27.73
N THR A 34 3.82 0.06 27.07
CA THR A 34 4.47 0.18 25.75
C THR A 34 3.46 0.29 24.59
N VAL A 35 2.38 1.06 24.78
CA VAL A 35 1.26 1.23 23.84
C VAL A 35 1.68 1.88 22.52
N SER A 36 2.89 2.43 22.45
CA SER A 36 3.43 3.11 21.28
C SER A 36 3.78 2.17 20.12
N VAL A 37 4.18 0.92 20.36
CA VAL A 37 4.65 0.01 19.28
C VAL A 37 3.48 -0.65 18.56
N ILE A 38 2.46 -1.09 19.32
CA ILE A 38 1.27 -1.74 18.76
C ILE A 38 0.40 -0.71 18.00
N GLY A 39 0.25 0.51 18.55
CA GLY A 39 -0.53 1.56 17.90
C GLY A 39 0.06 2.01 16.55
N ARG A 40 1.40 2.07 16.45
CA ARG A 40 2.08 2.49 15.21
C ARG A 40 1.87 1.50 14.06
N SER A 41 1.92 0.20 14.34
CA SER A 41 1.74 -0.83 13.31
C SER A 41 0.28 -0.87 12.82
N ILE A 42 -0.68 -0.77 13.74
CA ILE A 42 -2.11 -0.75 13.40
C ILE A 42 -2.46 0.49 12.57
N MET A 43 -1.98 1.68 12.96
CA MET A 43 -2.21 2.91 12.19
C MET A 43 -1.61 2.84 10.78
N MET A 44 -0.45 2.20 10.62
CA MET A 44 0.18 2.02 9.31
C MET A 44 -0.64 1.09 8.40
N VAL A 45 -1.15 -0.02 8.93
CA VAL A 45 -2.00 -0.96 8.17
C VAL A 45 -3.31 -0.30 7.77
N ILE A 46 -3.97 0.41 8.69
CA ILE A 46 -5.21 1.12 8.39
C ILE A 46 -4.97 2.20 7.32
N GLY A 47 -3.90 2.98 7.46
CA GLY A 47 -3.54 3.99 6.47
C GLY A 47 -3.28 3.40 5.08
N LEU A 48 -2.57 2.27 5.02
CA LEU A 48 -2.31 1.56 3.77
C LEU A 48 -3.61 1.05 3.12
N LEU A 49 -4.51 0.45 3.91
CA LEU A 49 -5.78 -0.07 3.40
C LEU A 49 -6.66 1.06 2.86
N LEU A 50 -6.78 2.18 3.59
CA LEU A 50 -7.58 3.32 3.15
C LEU A 50 -7.05 3.93 1.85
N THR A 51 -5.74 4.20 1.79
CA THR A 51 -5.11 4.78 0.60
C THR A 51 -5.12 3.82 -0.59
N GLY A 52 -4.78 2.55 -0.36
CA GLY A 52 -4.84 1.49 -1.36
C GLY A 52 -6.26 1.28 -1.91
N THR A 53 -7.28 1.35 -1.06
CA THR A 53 -8.68 1.23 -1.50
C THR A 53 -9.11 2.42 -2.34
N ILE A 54 -8.73 3.66 -1.96
CA ILE A 54 -9.09 4.85 -2.74
C ILE A 54 -8.43 4.80 -4.12
N ILE A 55 -7.11 4.57 -4.18
CA ILE A 55 -6.36 4.53 -5.45
C ILE A 55 -6.82 3.33 -6.30
N GLY A 56 -6.93 2.17 -5.67
CA GLY A 56 -7.37 0.93 -6.29
C GLY A 56 -8.82 1.01 -6.79
N ALA A 57 -9.72 1.72 -6.11
CA ALA A 57 -11.08 1.93 -6.58
C ALA A 57 -11.12 2.86 -7.80
N VAL A 58 -10.38 3.97 -7.77
CA VAL A 58 -10.36 4.95 -8.87
C VAL A 58 -9.81 4.35 -10.16
N ILE A 59 -8.78 3.49 -10.09
CA ILE A 59 -8.16 2.87 -11.27
C ILE A 59 -8.78 1.51 -11.58
N GLY A 60 -8.99 0.70 -10.55
CA GLY A 60 -9.46 -0.67 -10.66
C GLY A 60 -10.93 -0.78 -11.05
N ILE A 61 -11.83 0.09 -10.57
CA ILE A 61 -13.24 0.04 -10.96
C ILE A 61 -13.42 0.34 -12.45
N PRO A 62 -12.82 1.39 -13.04
CA PRO A 62 -12.89 1.60 -14.49
C PRO A 62 -12.31 0.45 -15.30
N LEU A 63 -11.16 -0.12 -14.89
CA LEU A 63 -10.56 -1.26 -15.57
C LEU A 63 -11.43 -2.52 -15.47
N LEU A 64 -11.95 -2.84 -14.29
CA LEU A 64 -12.86 -3.97 -14.10
C LEU A 64 -14.16 -3.77 -14.87
N TYR A 65 -14.70 -2.55 -14.90
CA TYR A 65 -15.92 -2.22 -15.62
C TYR A 65 -15.73 -2.37 -17.13
N LEU A 66 -14.67 -1.79 -17.70
CA LEU A 66 -14.36 -1.92 -19.12
C LEU A 66 -13.99 -3.35 -19.50
N GLY A 67 -13.23 -4.06 -18.64
CA GLY A 67 -12.88 -5.46 -18.83
C GLY A 67 -14.09 -6.39 -18.79
N TYR A 68 -15.01 -6.20 -17.84
CA TYR A 68 -16.27 -6.94 -17.77
C TYR A 68 -17.10 -6.75 -19.04
N LYS A 69 -17.22 -5.49 -19.49
CA LYS A 69 -17.94 -5.17 -20.72
C LYS A 69 -17.25 -5.78 -21.96
N SER A 70 -15.92 -5.73 -22.03
CA SER A 70 -15.12 -6.35 -23.09
C SER A 70 -15.31 -7.86 -23.18
N HIS A 71 -15.47 -8.55 -22.04
CA HIS A 71 -15.73 -9.98 -22.02
C HIS A 71 -17.11 -10.33 -22.61
N GLU A 72 -18.09 -9.45 -22.45
CA GLU A 72 -19.42 -9.61 -23.04
C GLU A 72 -19.41 -9.42 -24.56
N TYR A 73 -18.63 -8.45 -25.08
CA TYR A 73 -18.40 -8.30 -26.52
C TYR A 73 -17.66 -9.50 -27.14
N HIS A 74 -16.77 -10.16 -26.38
CA HIS A 74 -16.01 -11.30 -26.89
C HIS A 74 -16.85 -12.56 -27.11
N LYS A 75 -18.09 -12.62 -26.59
CA LYS A 75 -19.04 -13.71 -26.87
C LYS A 75 -19.78 -13.55 -28.20
N THR A 76 -19.87 -12.33 -28.71
CA THR A 76 -20.55 -12.01 -29.98
C THR A 76 -19.57 -11.73 -31.11
N LEU A 77 -18.31 -11.44 -30.80
CA LEU A 77 -17.22 -11.43 -31.77
C LEU A 77 -16.93 -12.88 -32.20
N LYS A 78 -17.43 -13.25 -33.38
CA LYS A 78 -16.86 -14.34 -34.17
C LYS A 78 -15.35 -14.05 -34.25
N PRO A 79 -14.44 -15.00 -33.97
CA PRO A 79 -13.02 -14.77 -34.20
C PRO A 79 -12.91 -14.20 -35.61
N THR A 80 -12.29 -13.03 -35.73
CA THR A 80 -11.78 -12.61 -37.03
C THR A 80 -10.87 -13.74 -37.44
N ASN A 81 -11.34 -14.58 -38.35
CA ASN A 81 -10.45 -15.31 -39.21
C ASN A 81 -9.70 -14.18 -39.90
N THR A 82 -8.46 -13.94 -39.48
CA THR A 82 -7.49 -13.39 -40.41
C THR A 82 -7.48 -14.39 -41.54
N ASP A 83 -8.28 -14.11 -42.58
CA ASP A 83 -8.26 -14.94 -43.76
C ASP A 83 -6.83 -14.83 -44.29
N PRO A 84 -6.11 -15.95 -44.50
CA PRO A 84 -4.75 -15.91 -45.04
C PRO A 84 -4.68 -15.23 -46.43
N GLU A 85 -5.84 -14.93 -47.03
CA GLU A 85 -5.97 -14.17 -48.27
C GLU A 85 -5.93 -12.63 -48.08
N ASP A 86 -6.13 -12.10 -46.86
CA ASP A 86 -6.04 -10.66 -46.55
C ASP A 86 -4.61 -10.22 -46.15
N THR A 87 -3.69 -11.17 -45.99
CA THR A 87 -2.27 -10.84 -45.85
C THR A 87 -1.66 -10.62 -47.22
N ILE A 88 -1.48 -9.35 -47.62
CA ILE A 88 -0.66 -8.97 -48.77
C ILE A 88 0.69 -9.67 -48.60
N SER A 89 1.00 -10.60 -49.50
CA SER A 89 2.24 -11.36 -49.39
C SER A 89 3.42 -10.38 -49.51
N PHE A 90 4.45 -10.54 -48.68
CA PHE A 90 5.66 -9.71 -48.74
C PHE A 90 6.30 -9.66 -50.13
N ARG A 91 5.98 -10.64 -51.00
CA ARG A 91 6.43 -10.72 -52.40
C ARG A 91 5.79 -9.65 -53.30
N GLU A 92 4.52 -9.30 -53.10
CA GLU A 92 3.86 -8.23 -53.89
C GLU A 92 4.37 -6.83 -53.54
N LEU A 93 4.88 -6.64 -52.32
CA LEU A 93 5.44 -5.36 -51.87
C LEU A 93 6.84 -5.07 -52.42
N ILE A 94 7.55 -6.06 -52.97
CA ILE A 94 8.93 -5.93 -53.45
C ILE A 94 9.00 -5.85 -54.99
N GLU A 95 7.90 -6.13 -55.70
CA GLU A 95 7.81 -6.05 -57.18
C GLU A 95 7.25 -4.72 -57.71
N PHE A 96 7.17 -3.67 -56.87
CA PHE A 96 6.87 -2.30 -57.29
C PHE A 96 8.12 -1.42 -57.42
#